data_AF-A0A438CM89-F1
#
_entry.id   AF-A0A438CM89-F1
#
_cell.length_a   1.000
_cell.length_b   1.000
_cell.length_c   1.000
_cell.angle_alpha   90.00
_cell.angle_beta   90.00
_cell.angle_gamma   90.00
#
_symmetry.space_group_name_H-M   'P 1'
#
loop_
_entity.id
_entity.type
_entity.pdbx_description
1 polymer ?
#
loop_
_entity_poly.entity_id
_entity_poly.type
_entity_poly.pdbx_seq_one_letter_code
_entity_poly.pdbx_strand_id
1 'polypeptide(L)'
;MSDLDTHHLGFAKARLPPQCLSASCIHLQHCHHGTRKQDLIASLLSSYEDGLCPLLQRAILNKTGTCVRISCKAESLVWRALRLFFLNGEQDLSAFLLVDLGIVKYPTYNCIISDQIFPGLNDLLAYEEAIEVAQIMDEALDDKNSGLVLRCISISNSRLFISCSKSTQSSASESAATFLSCLSASWVYSKVVLLGISFLERERRYDDAVHLLKRLLDGFTCDGRRGYWTLRLSVDLEHLGRLNESLSVAEDGLLDSWVRAGSRMALQRRVLRLGKPPRRWKTPCYSEAIKRKIIEVHVQGRPLNCETGMKSRFYGEDGEQCGVEQLALQYYAGEGGGWQGVHTESGIWLTIFGLLMWDIIFADVPNVFHTRFQVWLI
;
A
#
# COMPACT_ATOMS: atom_id res chain seq x y z
N MET A 1 -10.50 -7.80 -35.30
CA MET A 1 -11.67 -6.91 -35.41
C MET A 1 -12.74 -7.23 -34.35
N SER A 2 -12.39 -7.98 -33.30
CA SER A 2 -13.30 -8.46 -32.24
C SER A 2 -13.03 -7.83 -30.86
N ASP A 3 -11.81 -7.34 -30.59
CA ASP A 3 -11.46 -6.78 -29.26
C ASP A 3 -11.81 -5.28 -29.11
N LEU A 4 -11.99 -4.56 -30.23
CA LEU A 4 -12.40 -3.15 -30.20
C LEU A 4 -13.88 -3.00 -29.79
N ASP A 5 -14.73 -3.95 -30.21
CA ASP A 5 -16.18 -3.86 -30.02
C ASP A 5 -16.63 -4.18 -28.59
N THR A 6 -15.97 -5.13 -27.91
CA THR A 6 -16.20 -5.45 -26.49
C THR A 6 -15.79 -4.31 -25.58
N HIS A 7 -14.67 -3.63 -25.87
CA HIS A 7 -14.23 -2.43 -25.13
C HIS A 7 -15.15 -1.22 -25.36
N HIS A 8 -15.71 -1.04 -26.56
CA HIS A 8 -16.71 0.01 -26.83
C HIS A 8 -18.02 -0.23 -26.05
N LEU A 9 -18.42 -1.50 -25.89
CA LEU A 9 -19.60 -1.89 -25.14
C LEU A 9 -19.42 -1.68 -23.63
N GLY A 10 -18.24 -1.94 -23.07
CA GLY A 10 -17.91 -1.67 -21.67
C GLY A 10 -17.93 -0.17 -21.32
N PHE A 11 -17.40 0.68 -22.20
CA PHE A 11 -17.27 2.12 -21.99
C PHE A 11 -18.61 2.87 -22.07
N ALA A 12 -19.52 2.46 -22.97
CA ALA A 12 -20.85 3.06 -23.10
C ALA A 12 -21.78 2.75 -21.91
N LYS A 13 -21.55 1.64 -21.20
CA LYS A 13 -22.39 1.13 -20.09
C LYS A 13 -22.21 1.88 -18.77
N ALA A 14 -21.00 2.37 -18.51
CA ALA A 14 -20.71 3.14 -17.29
C ALA A 14 -21.54 4.44 -17.20
N ARG A 15 -21.96 5.02 -18.34
CA ARG A 15 -22.68 6.30 -18.40
C ARG A 15 -24.21 6.21 -18.43
N LEU A 16 -24.80 5.03 -18.58
CA LEU A 16 -26.27 4.90 -18.61
C LEU A 16 -26.88 4.92 -17.19
N PRO A 17 -27.96 5.70 -16.95
CA PRO A 17 -28.75 5.60 -15.73
C PRO A 17 -29.33 4.18 -15.57
N PRO A 18 -29.53 3.67 -14.34
CA PRO A 18 -30.09 2.33 -14.10
C PRO A 18 -31.43 2.11 -14.82
N GLN A 19 -32.24 3.17 -14.93
CA GLN A 19 -33.55 3.19 -15.60
C GLN A 19 -33.45 2.97 -17.13
N CYS A 20 -32.34 3.37 -17.75
CA CYS A 20 -32.10 3.14 -19.18
C CYS A 20 -31.60 1.72 -19.44
N LEU A 21 -30.80 1.16 -18.53
CA LEU A 21 -30.34 -0.23 -18.60
C LEU A 21 -31.51 -1.21 -18.38
N SER A 22 -32.40 -0.92 -17.43
CA SER A 22 -33.62 -1.71 -17.24
C SER A 22 -34.52 -1.70 -18.48
N ALA A 23 -34.68 -0.56 -19.17
CA ALA A 23 -35.47 -0.47 -20.39
C ALA A 23 -34.91 -1.30 -21.55
N SER A 24 -33.58 -1.40 -21.68
CA SER A 24 -32.92 -2.28 -22.65
C SER A 24 -33.05 -3.76 -22.28
N CYS A 25 -33.08 -4.10 -20.99
CA CYS A 25 -33.28 -5.47 -20.52
C CYS A 25 -34.75 -5.95 -20.52
N ILE A 26 -35.74 -5.07 -20.49
CA ILE A 26 -37.16 -5.45 -20.55
C ILE A 26 -37.48 -6.23 -21.84
N HIS A 27 -36.76 -5.97 -22.94
CA HIS A 27 -36.87 -6.76 -24.17
C HIS A 27 -36.26 -8.16 -24.11
N LEU A 28 -35.48 -8.49 -23.05
CA LEU A 28 -34.82 -9.78 -22.85
C LEU A 28 -35.51 -10.66 -21.77
N GLN A 29 -36.72 -10.30 -21.32
CA GLN A 29 -37.56 -11.05 -20.36
C GLN A 29 -36.93 -11.43 -19.00
N HIS A 30 -35.71 -10.97 -18.67
CA HIS A 30 -34.94 -11.45 -17.50
C HIS A 30 -34.62 -10.39 -16.43
N CYS A 31 -35.35 -9.27 -16.35
CA CYS A 31 -35.02 -8.23 -15.36
C CYS A 31 -36.16 -7.89 -14.41
N HIS A 32 -35.95 -8.22 -13.13
CA HIS A 32 -36.77 -7.78 -12.01
C HIS A 32 -36.47 -6.31 -11.64
N HIS A 33 -37.50 -5.55 -11.29
CA HIS A 33 -37.37 -4.21 -10.72
C HIS A 33 -36.51 -4.27 -9.44
N GLY A 34 -35.40 -3.54 -9.40
CA GLY A 34 -34.51 -3.45 -8.22
C GLY A 34 -33.12 -4.08 -8.37
N THR A 35 -32.77 -4.59 -9.54
CA THR A 35 -31.41 -5.13 -9.84
C THR A 35 -30.36 -4.02 -9.84
N ARG A 36 -29.16 -4.31 -9.29
CA ARG A 36 -28.06 -3.34 -9.27
C ARG A 36 -27.55 -3.13 -10.69
N LYS A 37 -27.04 -1.93 -10.97
CA LYS A 37 -26.50 -1.57 -12.29
C LYS A 37 -25.43 -2.55 -12.79
N GLN A 38 -24.60 -3.08 -11.89
CA GLN A 38 -23.55 -4.04 -12.21
C GLN A 38 -24.13 -5.38 -12.66
N ASP A 39 -25.15 -5.90 -11.99
CA ASP A 39 -25.83 -7.16 -12.34
C ASP A 39 -26.50 -7.07 -13.72
N LEU A 40 -27.11 -5.91 -14.01
CA LEU A 40 -27.68 -5.62 -15.33
C LEU A 40 -26.61 -5.59 -16.42
N ILE A 41 -25.46 -4.97 -16.14
CA ILE A 41 -24.33 -4.92 -17.08
C ILE A 41 -23.79 -6.33 -17.35
N ALA A 42 -23.64 -7.15 -16.31
CA ALA A 42 -23.14 -8.52 -16.41
C ALA A 42 -24.09 -9.40 -17.24
N SER A 43 -25.39 -9.33 -16.97
CA SER A 43 -26.41 -10.07 -17.75
C SER A 43 -26.45 -9.63 -19.22
N LEU A 44 -26.31 -8.33 -19.50
CA LEU A 44 -26.23 -7.83 -20.87
C LEU A 44 -24.94 -8.25 -21.59
N LEU A 45 -23.84 -8.45 -20.86
CA LEU A 45 -22.59 -8.96 -21.42
C LEU A 45 -22.71 -10.44 -21.77
N SER A 46 -23.22 -11.27 -20.85
CA SER A 46 -23.39 -12.70 -21.11
C SER A 46 -24.34 -12.96 -22.28
N SER A 47 -25.48 -12.25 -22.34
CA SER A 47 -26.42 -12.38 -23.47
C SER A 47 -25.88 -11.87 -24.80
N TYR A 48 -24.87 -10.98 -24.79
CA TYR A 48 -24.19 -10.56 -26.01
C TYR A 48 -23.14 -11.56 -26.47
N GLU A 49 -22.35 -12.12 -25.53
CA GLU A 49 -21.35 -13.16 -25.79
C GLU A 49 -21.97 -14.46 -26.32
N ASP A 50 -23.16 -14.82 -25.82
CA ASP A 50 -23.94 -15.98 -26.29
C ASP A 50 -24.59 -15.75 -27.67
N GLY A 51 -24.42 -14.56 -28.28
CA GLY A 51 -25.00 -14.21 -29.58
C GLY A 51 -26.52 -14.02 -29.58
N LEU A 52 -27.17 -14.04 -28.41
CA LEU A 52 -28.62 -13.98 -28.26
C LEU A 52 -29.23 -12.63 -28.64
N CYS A 53 -28.45 -11.54 -28.67
CA CYS A 53 -28.97 -10.19 -28.96
C CYS A 53 -28.05 -9.34 -29.87
N PRO A 54 -28.02 -9.59 -31.18
CA PRO A 54 -27.17 -8.84 -32.13
C PRO A 54 -27.57 -7.35 -32.28
N LEU A 55 -28.79 -6.98 -31.90
CA LEU A 55 -29.29 -5.60 -31.96
C LEU A 55 -28.96 -4.76 -30.71
N LEU A 56 -28.39 -5.38 -29.67
CA LEU A 56 -28.13 -4.72 -28.39
C LEU A 56 -27.19 -3.52 -28.53
N GLN A 57 -26.12 -3.66 -29.31
CA GLN A 57 -25.16 -2.58 -29.54
C GLN A 57 -25.83 -1.37 -30.19
N ARG A 58 -26.72 -1.60 -31.17
CA ARG A 58 -27.47 -0.53 -31.85
C ARG A 58 -28.48 0.14 -30.92
N ALA A 59 -29.17 -0.63 -30.08
CA ALA A 59 -30.09 -0.10 -29.08
C ALA A 59 -29.36 0.78 -28.04
N ILE A 60 -28.18 0.35 -27.58
CA ILE A 60 -27.34 1.12 -26.65
C ILE A 60 -26.86 2.42 -27.30
N LEU A 61 -26.35 2.36 -28.54
CA LEU A 61 -25.87 3.54 -29.27
C LEU A 61 -27.00 4.56 -29.52
N ASN A 62 -28.19 4.08 -29.90
CA ASN A 62 -29.35 4.95 -30.10
C ASN A 62 -29.78 5.66 -28.80
N LYS A 63 -29.62 5.01 -27.64
CA LYS A 63 -29.97 5.58 -26.32
C LYS A 63 -28.87 6.48 -25.75
N THR A 64 -27.60 6.18 -26.00
CA THR A 64 -26.46 6.94 -25.46
C THR A 64 -26.14 8.20 -26.27
N GLY A 65 -26.48 8.22 -27.57
CA GLY A 65 -26.18 9.36 -28.45
C GLY A 65 -24.68 9.52 -28.71
N THR A 66 -24.28 10.70 -29.19
CA THR A 66 -22.87 10.98 -29.52
C THR A 66 -22.01 11.01 -28.25
N CYS A 67 -21.05 10.10 -28.16
CA CYS A 67 -20.10 10.02 -27.07
C CYS A 67 -18.69 10.36 -27.56
N VAL A 68 -17.95 11.13 -26.75
CA VAL A 68 -16.53 11.41 -26.98
C VAL A 68 -15.71 10.66 -25.94
N ARG A 69 -14.64 10.01 -26.40
CA ARG A 69 -13.67 9.33 -25.55
C ARG A 69 -12.27 9.82 -25.91
N ILE A 70 -11.46 10.12 -24.90
CA ILE A 70 -10.05 10.42 -25.08
C ILE A 70 -9.36 9.18 -25.66
N SER A 71 -8.42 9.36 -26.59
CA SER A 71 -7.67 8.22 -27.11
C SER A 71 -6.77 7.62 -26.02
N CYS A 72 -6.67 6.29 -25.98
CA CYS A 72 -5.80 5.61 -25.00
C CYS A 72 -4.32 6.06 -25.12
N LYS A 73 -3.87 6.43 -26.32
CA LYS A 73 -2.53 6.97 -26.55
C LYS A 73 -2.32 8.33 -25.87
N ALA A 74 -3.31 9.23 -25.99
CA ALA A 74 -3.25 10.54 -25.34
C ALA A 74 -3.30 10.40 -23.81
N GLU A 75 -4.18 9.53 -23.32
CA GLU A 75 -4.28 9.23 -21.89
C GLU A 75 -2.97 8.67 -21.32
N SER A 76 -2.38 7.65 -21.98
CA SER A 76 -1.08 7.08 -21.58
C SER A 76 0.05 8.12 -21.59
N LEU A 77 0.08 9.01 -22.59
CA LEU A 77 1.08 10.08 -22.67
C LEU A 77 0.94 11.08 -21.51
N VAL A 78 -0.29 11.49 -21.19
CA VAL A 78 -0.55 12.42 -20.08
C VAL A 78 -0.20 11.78 -18.74
N TRP A 79 -0.57 10.51 -18.51
CA TRP A 79 -0.21 9.79 -17.28
C TRP A 79 1.29 9.65 -17.11
N ARG A 80 2.03 9.36 -18.18
CA ARG A 80 3.50 9.32 -18.15
C ARG A 80 4.07 10.69 -17.81
N ALA A 81 3.57 11.76 -18.43
CA ALA A 81 4.02 13.12 -18.14
C ALA A 81 3.76 13.52 -16.68
N LEU A 82 2.57 13.22 -16.14
CA LEU A 82 2.24 13.49 -14.74
C LEU A 82 3.11 12.69 -13.77
N ARG A 83 3.35 11.41 -14.07
CA ARG A 83 4.20 10.54 -13.25
C ARG A 83 5.64 11.04 -13.21
N LEU A 84 6.19 11.47 -14.34
CA LEU A 84 7.53 12.06 -14.42
C LEU A 84 7.61 13.43 -13.73
N PHE A 85 6.49 14.16 -13.67
CA PHE A 85 6.44 15.48 -13.03
C PHE A 85 6.29 15.37 -11.50
N PHE A 86 5.34 14.59 -11.01
CA PHE A 86 5.06 14.50 -9.57
C PHE A 86 5.93 13.47 -8.85
N LEU A 87 6.36 12.41 -9.56
CA LEU A 87 7.14 11.30 -8.99
C LEU A 87 6.45 10.62 -7.79
N ASN A 88 5.13 10.78 -7.68
CA ASN A 88 4.27 10.11 -6.71
C ASN A 88 2.91 9.82 -7.34
N GLY A 89 2.12 8.98 -6.68
CA GLY A 89 0.78 8.58 -7.14
C GLY A 89 -0.36 9.39 -6.51
N GLU A 90 -0.07 10.37 -5.65
CA GLU A 90 -1.09 11.09 -4.86
C GLU A 90 -1.53 12.39 -5.52
N GLN A 91 -0.67 13.00 -6.33
CA GLN A 91 -0.94 14.27 -7.01
C GLN A 91 -1.43 14.07 -8.44
N ASP A 92 -2.33 14.96 -8.86
CA ASP A 92 -2.87 15.02 -10.21
C ASP A 92 -2.90 16.47 -10.74
N LEU A 93 -3.57 16.68 -11.88
CA LEU A 93 -3.69 18.01 -12.49
C LEU A 93 -4.41 19.05 -11.61
N SER A 94 -5.19 18.62 -10.61
CA SER A 94 -5.83 19.54 -9.68
C SER A 94 -4.83 20.28 -8.79
N ALA A 95 -3.64 19.73 -8.57
CA ALA A 95 -2.58 20.38 -7.79
C ALA A 95 -2.18 21.74 -8.40
N PHE A 96 -2.17 21.87 -9.74
CA PHE A 96 -1.92 23.14 -10.41
C PHE A 96 -3.04 24.15 -10.14
N LEU A 97 -4.30 23.72 -10.27
CA LEU A 97 -5.45 24.57 -10.02
C LEU A 97 -5.48 25.07 -8.57
N LEU A 98 -5.13 24.22 -7.60
CA LEU A 98 -5.09 24.60 -6.19
C LEU A 98 -4.03 25.67 -5.89
N VAL A 99 -2.90 25.66 -6.61
CA VAL A 99 -1.88 26.70 -6.52
C VAL A 99 -2.34 27.98 -7.19
N ASP A 100 -2.91 27.89 -8.39
CA ASP A 100 -3.39 29.07 -9.13
C ASP A 100 -4.53 29.78 -8.39
N LEU A 101 -5.39 29.03 -7.69
CA LEU A 101 -6.43 29.57 -6.82
C LEU A 101 -5.89 30.10 -5.48
N GLY A 102 -4.60 29.91 -5.19
CA GLY A 102 -3.97 30.33 -3.93
C GLY A 102 -4.39 29.52 -2.70
N ILE A 103 -5.05 28.38 -2.90
CA ILE A 103 -5.50 27.47 -1.82
C ILE A 103 -4.30 26.71 -1.23
N VAL A 104 -3.38 26.26 -2.08
CA VAL A 104 -2.17 25.54 -1.68
C VAL A 104 -0.95 26.42 -1.94
N LYS A 105 -0.05 26.48 -0.96
CA LYS A 105 1.25 27.13 -1.07
C LYS A 105 2.34 26.13 -0.72
N TYR A 106 3.21 25.87 -1.68
CA TYR A 106 4.36 24.99 -1.48
C TYR A 106 5.51 25.75 -0.79
N PRO A 107 6.35 25.05 -0.01
CA PRO A 107 7.59 25.60 0.52
C PRO A 107 8.50 26.12 -0.61
N THR A 108 9.37 27.07 -0.28
CA THR A 108 10.36 27.61 -1.23
C THR A 108 11.68 26.88 -1.05
N TYR A 109 12.18 26.26 -2.12
CA TYR A 109 13.44 25.51 -2.18
C TYR A 109 13.97 25.51 -3.61
N ASN A 110 15.25 25.17 -3.81
CA ASN A 110 15.85 25.06 -5.14
C ASN A 110 15.80 23.62 -5.67
N CYS A 111 15.41 23.45 -6.92
CA CYS A 111 15.50 22.17 -7.62
C CYS A 111 16.90 22.01 -8.22
N ILE A 112 17.78 21.27 -7.56
CA ILE A 112 19.15 21.00 -8.02
C ILE A 112 19.19 19.59 -8.62
N ILE A 113 18.97 19.48 -9.92
CA ILE A 113 18.88 18.18 -10.61
C ILE A 113 20.25 17.88 -11.24
N SER A 114 20.89 16.80 -10.79
CA SER A 114 22.19 16.33 -11.28
C SER A 114 22.11 14.93 -11.89
N ASP A 115 21.26 14.07 -11.34
CA ASP A 115 21.11 12.68 -11.75
C ASP A 115 19.79 12.45 -12.50
N GLN A 116 19.81 11.48 -13.41
CA GLN A 116 18.60 11.00 -14.07
C GLN A 116 17.92 9.95 -13.19
N ILE A 117 16.61 10.12 -12.96
CA ILE A 117 15.81 9.15 -12.19
C ILE A 117 15.71 7.81 -12.94
N PHE A 118 15.42 7.89 -14.24
CA PHE A 118 15.36 6.73 -15.12
C PHE A 118 16.53 6.80 -16.11
N PRO A 119 17.48 5.85 -16.06
CA PRO A 119 18.62 5.83 -16.97
C PRO A 119 18.24 5.74 -18.45
N GLY A 120 17.08 5.16 -18.77
CA GLY A 120 16.54 5.11 -20.11
C GLY A 120 15.05 4.81 -20.17
N LEU A 121 14.52 4.82 -21.40
CA LEU A 121 13.11 4.53 -21.67
C LEU A 121 12.70 3.15 -21.16
N ASN A 122 13.58 2.15 -21.27
CA ASN A 122 13.28 0.79 -20.83
C ASN A 122 13.05 0.70 -19.31
N ASP A 123 13.81 1.46 -18.51
CA ASP A 123 13.65 1.49 -17.06
C ASP A 123 12.33 2.17 -16.67
N LEU A 124 11.98 3.27 -17.36
CA LEU A 124 10.69 3.93 -17.19
C LEU A 124 9.54 2.98 -17.55
N LEU A 125 9.60 2.31 -18.70
CA LEU A 125 8.54 1.38 -19.13
C LEU A 125 8.43 0.19 -18.17
N ALA A 126 9.54 -0.34 -17.66
CA ALA A 126 9.52 -1.41 -16.66
C ALA A 126 8.91 -0.94 -15.34
N TYR A 127 9.17 0.30 -14.93
CA TYR A 127 8.54 0.90 -13.76
C TYR A 127 7.03 1.09 -13.96
N GLU A 128 6.60 1.55 -15.14
CA GLU A 128 5.17 1.66 -15.49
C GLU A 128 4.47 0.29 -15.48
N GLU A 129 5.08 -0.75 -16.06
CA GLU A 129 4.59 -2.13 -16.00
C GLU A 129 4.44 -2.60 -14.54
N ALA A 130 5.41 -2.29 -13.68
CA ALA A 130 5.36 -2.68 -12.28
C ALA A 130 4.21 -2.00 -11.53
N ILE A 131 3.94 -0.72 -11.79
CA ILE A 131 2.79 0.00 -11.22
C ILE A 131 1.47 -0.61 -11.69
N GLU A 132 1.36 -0.93 -12.98
CA GLU A 132 0.15 -1.56 -13.53
C GLU A 132 -0.11 -2.91 -12.85
N VAL A 133 0.92 -3.74 -12.67
CA VAL A 133 0.81 -5.02 -11.93
C VAL A 133 0.40 -4.79 -10.47
N ALA A 134 0.88 -3.72 -9.82
CA ALA A 134 0.47 -3.38 -8.46
C ALA A 134 -1.01 -2.99 -8.38
N GLN A 135 -1.48 -2.18 -9.34
CA GLN A 135 -2.89 -1.81 -9.42
C GLN A 135 -3.79 -3.04 -9.66
N ILE A 136 -3.41 -3.92 -10.60
CA ILE A 136 -4.16 -5.17 -10.86
C ILE A 136 -4.18 -6.06 -9.62
N MET A 137 -3.10 -6.09 -8.83
CA MET A 137 -3.06 -6.84 -7.57
C MET A 137 -4.08 -6.30 -6.57
N ASP A 138 -4.16 -4.98 -6.39
CA ASP A 138 -5.11 -4.35 -5.47
C ASP A 138 -6.56 -4.60 -5.91
N GLU A 139 -6.87 -4.39 -7.19
CA GLU A 139 -8.19 -4.68 -7.78
C GLU A 139 -8.57 -6.16 -7.60
N ALA A 140 -7.62 -7.07 -7.85
CA ALA A 140 -7.85 -8.51 -7.68
C ALA A 140 -8.08 -8.91 -6.22
N LEU A 141 -7.48 -8.22 -5.25
CA LEU A 141 -7.72 -8.46 -3.83
C LEU A 141 -9.11 -7.98 -3.41
N ASP A 142 -9.54 -6.82 -3.90
CA ASP A 142 -10.88 -6.28 -3.65
C ASP A 142 -11.96 -7.17 -4.27
N ASP A 143 -11.74 -7.66 -5.49
CA ASP A 143 -12.62 -8.58 -6.20
C ASP A 143 -12.51 -10.04 -5.70
N LYS A 144 -11.59 -10.32 -4.76
CA LYS A 144 -11.28 -11.67 -4.24
C LYS A 144 -10.91 -12.68 -5.34
N ASN A 145 -10.28 -12.21 -6.41
CA ASN A 145 -9.82 -13.03 -7.52
C ASN A 145 -8.42 -13.62 -7.24
N SER A 146 -8.41 -14.74 -6.51
CA SER A 146 -7.18 -15.46 -6.15
C SER A 146 -6.30 -15.84 -7.34
N GLY A 147 -6.89 -16.11 -8.52
CA GLY A 147 -6.15 -16.47 -9.73
C GLY A 147 -5.28 -15.32 -10.26
N LEU A 148 -5.84 -14.11 -10.31
CA LEU A 148 -5.11 -12.91 -10.71
C LEU A 148 -4.05 -12.51 -9.68
N VAL A 149 -4.37 -12.65 -8.39
CA VAL A 149 -3.40 -12.41 -7.30
C VAL A 149 -2.16 -13.30 -7.49
N LEU A 150 -2.34 -14.61 -7.66
CA LEU A 150 -1.22 -15.54 -7.86
C LEU A 150 -0.42 -15.23 -9.14
N ARG A 151 -1.10 -14.77 -10.20
CA ARG A 151 -0.43 -14.34 -11.44
C ARG A 151 0.43 -13.11 -11.20
N CYS A 152 -0.07 -12.11 -10.48
CA CYS A 152 0.69 -10.89 -10.13
C CYS A 152 1.92 -11.23 -9.27
N ILE A 153 1.79 -12.14 -8.31
CA ILE A 153 2.91 -12.65 -7.51
C ILE A 153 3.97 -13.28 -8.41
N SER A 154 3.56 -14.18 -9.31
CA SER A 154 4.47 -14.91 -10.19
C SER A 154 5.23 -13.96 -11.12
N ILE A 155 4.53 -13.02 -11.78
CA ILE A 155 5.13 -12.01 -12.65
C ILE A 155 6.13 -11.19 -11.84
N SER A 156 5.71 -10.61 -10.72
CA SER A 156 6.56 -9.73 -9.90
C SER A 156 7.82 -10.45 -9.41
N ASN A 157 7.66 -11.67 -8.92
CA ASN A 157 8.77 -12.49 -8.43
C ASN A 157 9.77 -12.86 -9.54
N SER A 158 9.29 -13.15 -10.76
CA SER A 158 10.14 -13.43 -11.92
C SER A 158 10.95 -12.18 -12.35
N ARG A 159 10.31 -11.01 -12.39
CA ARG A 159 10.96 -9.74 -12.75
C ARG A 159 11.98 -9.29 -11.72
N LEU A 160 11.71 -9.49 -10.43
CA LEU A 160 12.65 -9.25 -9.34
C LEU A 160 13.93 -10.08 -9.49
N PHE A 161 13.79 -11.37 -9.79
CA PHE A 161 14.95 -12.26 -9.96
C PHE A 161 15.86 -11.82 -11.10
N ILE A 162 15.26 -11.46 -12.24
CA ILE A 162 16.00 -10.96 -13.41
C ILE A 162 16.72 -9.64 -13.09
N SER A 163 16.12 -8.79 -12.24
CA SER A 163 16.72 -7.51 -11.86
C SER A 163 17.91 -7.71 -10.90
N CYS A 164 17.76 -8.59 -9.90
CA CYS A 164 18.81 -8.89 -8.92
C CYS A 164 20.03 -9.58 -9.56
N SER A 165 19.83 -10.42 -10.58
CA SER A 165 20.95 -11.06 -11.28
C SER A 165 21.78 -10.08 -12.11
N LYS A 166 21.17 -8.98 -12.60
CA LYS A 166 21.87 -7.91 -13.32
C LYS A 166 22.65 -7.00 -12.38
N SER A 167 22.12 -6.68 -11.18
CA SER A 167 22.79 -5.80 -10.22
C SER A 167 24.08 -6.38 -9.64
N THR A 168 24.16 -7.71 -9.47
CA THR A 168 25.39 -8.39 -9.00
C THR A 168 26.56 -8.22 -9.98
N GLN A 169 26.32 -7.81 -11.23
CA GLN A 169 27.37 -7.55 -12.23
C GLN A 169 27.80 -6.08 -12.30
N SER A 170 27.10 -5.18 -11.60
CA SER A 170 27.28 -3.72 -11.67
C SER A 170 27.70 -3.16 -10.31
N SER A 171 29.00 -3.04 -10.08
CA SER A 171 29.56 -2.37 -8.89
C SER A 171 29.57 -0.86 -9.11
N ALA A 172 28.52 -0.16 -8.67
CA ALA A 172 28.48 1.31 -8.70
C ALA A 172 27.88 1.90 -7.41
N SER A 173 28.72 2.67 -6.71
CA SER A 173 28.43 3.80 -5.81
C SER A 173 27.09 3.77 -5.05
N GLU A 174 27.14 3.19 -3.84
CA GLU A 174 26.00 2.89 -2.97
C GLU A 174 25.40 4.09 -2.20
N SER A 175 26.00 5.30 -2.26
CA SER A 175 25.71 6.35 -1.27
C SER A 175 24.60 7.35 -1.63
N ALA A 176 24.29 7.57 -2.91
CA ALA A 176 23.25 8.52 -3.35
C ALA A 176 21.91 7.84 -3.73
N ALA A 177 21.88 6.51 -3.79
CA ALA A 177 20.86 5.73 -4.50
C ALA A 177 19.64 5.28 -3.65
N THR A 178 19.54 5.65 -2.37
CA THR A 178 18.57 4.99 -1.48
C THR A 178 17.14 5.52 -1.62
N PHE A 179 16.94 6.83 -1.78
CA PHE A 179 15.59 7.41 -1.78
C PHE A 179 14.91 7.27 -3.15
N LEU A 180 15.61 7.55 -4.26
CA LEU A 180 15.09 7.31 -5.62
C LEU A 180 14.86 5.83 -5.95
N SER A 181 15.37 4.90 -5.13
CA SER A 181 15.12 3.46 -5.31
C SER A 181 13.62 3.12 -5.30
N CYS A 182 12.78 3.93 -4.63
CA CYS A 182 11.34 3.75 -4.62
C CYS A 182 10.68 3.95 -6.01
N LEU A 183 11.38 4.66 -6.91
CA LEU A 183 10.98 4.89 -8.31
C LEU A 183 11.53 3.81 -9.26
N SER A 184 11.97 2.66 -8.74
CA SER A 184 12.42 1.54 -9.55
C SER A 184 11.35 0.45 -9.69
N ALA A 185 11.36 -0.24 -10.83
CA ALA A 185 10.49 -1.39 -11.06
C ALA A 185 10.68 -2.47 -9.99
N SER A 186 11.93 -2.75 -9.60
CA SER A 186 12.25 -3.74 -8.57
C SER A 186 11.63 -3.38 -7.23
N TRP A 187 11.67 -2.11 -6.83
CA TRP A 187 11.05 -1.70 -5.57
C TRP A 187 9.53 -1.87 -5.60
N VAL A 188 8.86 -1.51 -6.70
CA VAL A 188 7.41 -1.72 -6.85
C VAL A 188 7.06 -3.22 -6.82
N TYR A 189 7.75 -4.05 -7.59
CA TYR A 189 7.53 -5.49 -7.57
C TYR A 189 7.78 -6.10 -6.17
N SER A 190 8.73 -5.59 -5.40
CA SER A 190 8.95 -6.05 -4.02
C SER A 190 7.75 -5.78 -3.12
N LYS A 191 7.03 -4.67 -3.33
CA LYS A 191 5.77 -4.37 -2.63
C LYS A 191 4.65 -5.32 -3.06
N VAL A 192 4.52 -5.59 -4.37
CA VAL A 192 3.53 -6.55 -4.88
C VAL A 192 3.78 -7.95 -4.30
N VAL A 193 5.03 -8.39 -4.25
CA VAL A 193 5.39 -9.68 -3.62
C VAL A 193 5.07 -9.66 -2.12
N LEU A 194 5.36 -8.57 -1.40
CA LEU A 194 5.04 -8.44 0.02
C LEU A 194 3.54 -8.51 0.31
N LEU A 195 2.73 -7.86 -0.52
CA LEU A 195 1.28 -7.94 -0.45
C LEU A 195 0.80 -9.36 -0.77
N GLY A 196 1.40 -10.00 -1.78
CA GLY A 196 1.18 -11.39 -2.12
C GLY A 196 1.52 -12.38 -1.00
N ILE A 197 2.61 -12.15 -0.26
CA ILE A 197 2.96 -12.92 0.95
C ILE A 197 1.82 -12.83 1.97
N SER A 198 1.31 -11.62 2.22
CA SER A 198 0.19 -11.41 3.15
C SER A 198 -1.08 -12.15 2.71
N PHE A 199 -1.32 -12.27 1.40
CA PHE A 199 -2.39 -13.10 0.84
C PHE A 199 -2.14 -14.60 1.07
N LEU A 200 -0.93 -15.09 0.76
CA LEU A 200 -0.56 -16.50 0.94
C LEU A 200 -0.64 -16.95 2.41
N GLU A 201 -0.24 -16.08 3.33
CA GLU A 201 -0.35 -16.32 4.78
C GLU A 201 -1.82 -16.49 5.21
N ARG A 202 -2.76 -15.69 4.68
CA ARG A 202 -4.21 -15.85 4.94
C ARG A 202 -4.74 -17.17 4.41
N GLU A 203 -4.27 -17.59 3.24
CA GLU A 203 -4.56 -18.90 2.62
C GLU A 203 -3.80 -20.06 3.27
N ARG A 204 -3.01 -19.81 4.33
CA ARG A 204 -2.18 -20.79 5.05
C ARG A 204 -1.12 -21.48 4.17
N ARG A 205 -0.74 -20.86 3.06
CA ARG A 205 0.32 -21.33 2.15
C ARG A 205 1.69 -20.83 2.63
N TYR A 206 2.07 -21.22 3.84
CA TYR A 206 3.26 -20.71 4.51
C TYR A 206 4.57 -21.11 3.81
N ASP A 207 4.63 -22.28 3.16
CA ASP A 207 5.82 -22.69 2.38
C ASP A 207 6.12 -21.71 1.23
N ASP A 208 5.09 -21.28 0.50
CA ASP A 208 5.22 -20.32 -0.59
C ASP A 208 5.63 -18.93 -0.07
N ALA A 209 5.01 -18.49 1.04
CA ALA A 209 5.35 -17.24 1.71
C ALA A 209 6.82 -17.22 2.17
N VAL A 210 7.29 -18.30 2.81
CA VAL A 210 8.69 -18.48 3.25
C VAL A 210 9.64 -18.41 2.05
N HIS A 211 9.31 -19.04 0.93
CA HIS A 211 10.14 -18.99 -0.28
C HIS A 211 10.28 -17.55 -0.80
N LEU A 212 9.18 -16.80 -0.88
CA LEU A 212 9.19 -15.41 -1.34
C LEU A 212 9.92 -14.48 -0.37
N LEU A 213 9.75 -14.66 0.94
CA LEU A 213 10.44 -13.87 1.97
C LEU A 213 11.96 -14.07 1.92
N LYS A 214 12.42 -15.32 1.76
CA LYS A 214 13.86 -15.60 1.57
C LYS A 214 14.40 -14.88 0.33
N ARG A 215 13.67 -14.95 -0.79
CA ARG A 215 14.06 -14.24 -2.03
C ARG A 215 14.10 -12.72 -1.88
N LEU A 216 13.17 -12.12 -1.14
CA LEU A 216 13.21 -10.69 -0.84
C LEU A 216 14.45 -10.33 -0.01
N LEU A 217 14.77 -11.12 1.00
CA LEU A 217 15.96 -10.92 1.84
C LEU A 217 17.26 -11.13 1.06
N ASP A 218 17.30 -12.05 0.10
CA ASP A 218 18.48 -12.26 -0.73
C ASP A 218 18.67 -11.14 -1.77
N GLY A 219 17.57 -10.62 -2.34
CA GLY A 219 17.61 -9.61 -3.39
C GLY A 219 17.82 -8.17 -2.93
N PHE A 220 17.47 -7.85 -1.68
CA PHE A 220 17.49 -6.48 -1.15
C PHE A 220 18.35 -6.40 0.10
N THR A 221 19.67 -6.28 -0.05
CA THR A 221 20.64 -6.25 1.06
C THR A 221 20.57 -5.00 1.93
N CYS A 222 20.13 -3.88 1.34
CA CYS A 222 20.12 -2.56 1.97
C CYS A 222 18.72 -1.90 1.94
N ASP A 223 17.73 -2.52 2.59
CA ASP A 223 16.33 -2.04 2.61
C ASP A 223 15.77 -1.93 4.03
N GLY A 224 15.08 -0.82 4.33
CA GLY A 224 14.48 -0.59 5.64
C GLY A 224 13.37 -1.57 6.03
N ARG A 225 12.79 -2.30 5.06
CA ARG A 225 11.75 -3.32 5.25
C ARG A 225 12.32 -4.69 5.62
N ARG A 226 13.63 -4.90 5.55
CA ARG A 226 14.29 -6.16 5.93
C ARG A 226 13.87 -6.64 7.32
N GLY A 227 13.79 -5.73 8.29
CA GLY A 227 13.33 -6.08 9.63
C GLY A 227 11.91 -6.67 9.67
N TYR A 228 11.00 -6.14 8.85
CA TYR A 228 9.65 -6.69 8.72
C TYR A 228 9.68 -8.07 8.05
N TRP A 229 10.41 -8.23 6.94
CA TRP A 229 10.52 -9.50 6.23
C TRP A 229 11.15 -10.60 7.08
N THR A 230 12.23 -10.32 7.79
CA THR A 230 12.88 -11.27 8.70
C THR A 230 11.94 -11.69 9.84
N LEU A 231 11.17 -10.75 10.39
CA LEU A 231 10.15 -11.06 11.39
C LEU A 231 9.06 -11.97 10.83
N ARG A 232 8.51 -11.65 9.65
CA ARG A 232 7.50 -12.47 8.98
C ARG A 232 8.04 -13.87 8.66
N LEU A 233 9.24 -13.96 8.11
CA LEU A 233 9.90 -15.24 7.81
C LEU A 233 10.03 -16.10 9.06
N SER A 234 10.48 -15.52 10.16
CA SER A 234 10.58 -16.23 11.42
C SER A 234 9.20 -16.71 11.91
N VAL A 235 8.15 -15.89 11.79
CA VAL A 235 6.76 -16.26 12.14
C VAL A 235 6.24 -17.40 11.29
N ASP A 236 6.39 -17.33 9.97
CA ASP A 236 5.88 -18.34 9.04
C ASP A 236 6.59 -19.70 9.21
N LEU A 237 7.89 -19.68 9.53
CA LEU A 237 8.63 -20.89 9.89
C LEU A 237 8.11 -21.56 11.17
N GLU A 238 7.62 -20.78 12.13
CA GLU A 238 6.95 -21.34 13.32
C GLU A 238 5.59 -21.95 12.96
N HIS A 239 4.82 -21.35 12.04
CA HIS A 239 3.58 -21.96 11.52
C HIS A 239 3.83 -23.31 10.85
N LEU A 240 4.99 -23.49 10.21
CA LEU A 240 5.44 -24.77 9.63
C LEU A 240 6.03 -25.75 10.67
N GLY A 241 6.06 -25.40 11.97
CA GLY A 241 6.65 -26.23 13.02
C GLY A 241 8.19 -26.24 13.03
N ARG A 242 8.84 -25.43 12.18
CA ARG A 242 10.31 -25.36 12.04
C ARG A 242 10.91 -24.40 13.08
N LEU A 243 10.72 -24.71 14.35
CA LEU A 243 11.06 -23.83 15.47
C LEU A 243 12.55 -23.48 15.58
N ASN A 244 13.45 -24.39 15.21
CA ASN A 244 14.90 -24.10 15.21
C ASN A 244 15.29 -23.14 14.09
N GLU A 245 14.75 -23.33 12.88
CA GLU A 245 14.97 -22.41 11.76
C GLU A 245 14.38 -21.04 12.07
N SER A 246 13.18 -21.01 12.64
CA SER A 246 12.51 -19.80 13.11
C SER A 246 13.36 -19.01 14.11
N LEU A 247 13.92 -19.70 15.13
CA LEU A 247 14.82 -19.09 16.11
C LEU A 247 16.10 -18.57 15.45
N SER A 248 16.73 -19.35 14.57
CA SER A 248 17.95 -18.93 13.86
C SER A 248 17.70 -17.64 13.06
N VAL A 249 16.63 -17.60 12.26
CA VAL A 249 16.27 -16.39 11.49
C VAL A 249 16.06 -15.19 12.40
N ALA A 250 15.49 -15.39 13.59
CA ALA A 250 15.31 -14.30 14.54
C ALA A 250 16.62 -13.83 15.18
N GLU A 251 17.56 -14.75 15.46
CA GLU A 251 18.90 -14.43 15.96
C GLU A 251 19.72 -13.70 14.88
N ASP A 252 19.72 -14.21 13.64
CA ASP A 252 20.42 -13.62 12.49
C ASP A 252 19.88 -12.23 12.15
N GLY A 253 18.56 -12.04 12.23
CA GLY A 253 17.93 -10.74 12.06
C GLY A 253 18.36 -9.67 13.07
N LEU A 254 18.87 -10.05 14.24
CA LEU A 254 19.41 -9.09 15.20
C LEU A 254 20.84 -8.65 14.88
N LEU A 255 21.54 -9.39 14.03
CA LEU A 255 22.86 -9.05 13.51
C LEU A 255 22.79 -8.14 12.28
N ASP A 256 21.65 -8.14 11.58
CA ASP A 256 21.41 -7.31 10.40
C ASP A 256 21.22 -5.82 10.80
N SER A 257 22.06 -4.94 10.21
CA SER A 257 22.09 -3.50 10.48
C SER A 257 20.84 -2.75 10.01
N TRP A 258 20.10 -3.30 9.04
CA TRP A 258 18.88 -2.70 8.49
C TRP A 258 17.62 -3.05 9.31
N VAL A 259 17.75 -3.94 10.30
CA VAL A 259 16.65 -4.29 11.22
C VAL A 259 16.59 -3.32 12.39
N ARG A 260 15.62 -2.40 12.32
CA ARG A 260 15.49 -1.26 13.24
C ARG A 260 14.19 -1.29 14.05
N ALA A 261 14.12 -0.42 15.05
CA ALA A 261 12.90 -0.04 15.79
C ALA A 261 12.00 -1.23 16.21
N GLY A 262 10.72 -1.18 15.85
CA GLY A 262 9.71 -2.17 16.25
C GLY A 262 10.03 -3.60 15.79
N SER A 263 10.54 -3.77 14.57
CA SER A 263 10.94 -5.09 14.06
C SER A 263 12.05 -5.71 14.90
N ARG A 264 13.06 -4.92 15.27
CA ARG A 264 14.15 -5.37 16.14
C ARG A 264 13.61 -5.82 17.50
N MET A 265 12.73 -5.02 18.12
CA MET A 265 12.11 -5.39 19.40
C MET A 265 11.26 -6.67 19.30
N ALA A 266 10.50 -6.83 18.22
CA ALA A 266 9.69 -8.02 17.99
C ALA A 266 10.56 -9.28 17.83
N LEU A 267 11.67 -9.19 17.08
CA LEU A 267 12.65 -10.27 16.95
C LEU A 267 13.30 -10.61 18.29
N GLN A 268 13.72 -9.61 19.07
CA GLN A 268 14.30 -9.86 20.40
C GLN A 268 13.32 -10.58 21.33
N ARG A 269 12.05 -10.15 21.37
CA ARG A 269 10.98 -10.83 22.13
C ARG A 269 10.80 -12.28 21.67
N ARG A 270 10.89 -12.50 20.36
CA ARG A 270 10.77 -13.82 19.74
C ARG A 270 11.94 -14.73 20.13
N VAL A 271 13.17 -14.23 20.11
CA VAL A 271 14.36 -14.97 20.59
C VAL A 271 14.20 -15.38 22.06
N LEU A 272 13.71 -14.48 22.93
CA LEU A 272 13.47 -14.80 24.34
C LEU A 272 12.35 -15.85 24.53
N ARG A 273 11.33 -15.84 23.68
CA ARG A 273 10.21 -16.79 23.74
C ARG A 273 10.61 -18.18 23.22
N LEU A 274 11.28 -18.24 22.07
CA LEU A 274 11.66 -19.48 21.39
C LEU A 274 12.95 -20.09 21.96
N GLY A 275 13.88 -19.28 22.43
CA GLY A 275 15.17 -19.68 22.98
C GLY A 275 15.12 -20.20 24.42
N LYS A 276 13.98 -20.73 24.88
CA LYS A 276 13.93 -21.38 26.21
C LYS A 276 14.67 -22.73 26.16
N PRO A 277 15.22 -23.22 27.29
CA PRO A 277 15.79 -24.56 27.37
C PRO A 277 14.80 -25.64 26.89
N PRO A 278 15.26 -26.67 26.15
CA PRO A 278 16.66 -27.01 25.87
C PRO A 278 17.26 -26.31 24.63
N ARG A 279 16.53 -25.42 23.93
CA ARG A 279 17.02 -24.82 22.66
C ARG A 279 18.16 -23.85 22.86
N ARG A 280 18.06 -22.97 23.87
CA ARG A 280 19.16 -22.12 24.32
C ARG A 280 19.16 -22.07 25.85
N TRP A 281 20.35 -22.13 26.43
CA TRP A 281 20.56 -22.03 27.89
C TRP A 281 21.00 -20.64 28.32
N LYS A 282 21.65 -19.90 27.41
CA LYS A 282 22.15 -18.55 27.67
C LYS A 282 21.03 -17.53 27.43
N THR A 283 20.76 -16.71 28.43
CA THR A 283 19.81 -15.59 28.29
C THR A 283 20.52 -14.40 27.63
N PRO A 284 19.93 -13.79 26.57
CA PRO A 284 20.48 -12.60 25.93
C PRO A 284 20.55 -11.38 26.85
N CYS A 285 21.55 -10.51 26.65
CA CYS A 285 21.79 -9.32 27.50
C CYS A 285 20.64 -8.30 27.48
N TYR A 286 19.88 -8.22 26.38
CA TYR A 286 18.75 -7.31 26.23
C TYR A 286 17.46 -7.79 26.92
N SER A 287 17.49 -8.96 27.61
CA SER A 287 16.33 -9.51 28.33
C SER A 287 15.68 -8.50 29.28
N GLU A 288 16.49 -7.84 30.10
CA GLU A 288 16.00 -6.93 31.14
C GLU A 288 15.36 -5.67 30.55
N ALA A 289 15.95 -5.11 29.49
CA ALA A 289 15.39 -3.95 28.80
C ALA A 289 13.99 -4.24 28.22
N ILE A 290 13.75 -5.46 27.73
CA ILE A 290 12.47 -5.87 27.15
C ILE A 290 11.41 -6.16 28.20
N LYS A 291 11.83 -6.70 29.34
CA LYS A 291 10.94 -7.01 30.48
C LYS A 291 10.66 -5.80 31.36
N ARG A 292 11.25 -4.63 31.05
CA ARG A 292 11.02 -3.41 31.80
C ARG A 292 9.52 -3.13 31.91
N LYS A 293 9.02 -3.10 33.14
CA LYS A 293 7.62 -2.76 33.42
C LYS A 293 7.41 -1.26 33.17
N ILE A 294 6.43 -0.94 32.35
CA ILE A 294 5.97 0.43 32.12
C ILE A 294 4.87 0.72 33.16
N ILE A 295 4.77 1.98 33.60
CA ILE A 295 3.69 2.39 34.50
C ILE A 295 2.39 2.30 33.73
N GLU A 296 1.46 1.49 34.23
CA GLU A 296 0.16 1.28 33.64
C GLU A 296 -0.89 1.90 34.56
N VAL A 297 -1.69 2.83 34.02
CA VAL A 297 -2.84 3.44 34.69
C VAL A 297 -4.10 2.85 34.06
N HIS A 298 -5.00 2.36 34.91
CA HIS A 298 -6.25 1.76 34.47
C HIS A 298 -7.38 2.77 34.69
N VAL A 299 -8.01 3.19 33.60
CA VAL A 299 -9.15 4.11 33.61
C VAL A 299 -10.41 3.29 33.35
N GLN A 300 -11.41 3.45 34.22
CA GLN A 300 -12.68 2.74 34.07
C GLN A 300 -13.61 3.51 33.12
N GLY A 301 -14.12 2.84 32.09
CA GLY A 301 -15.05 3.42 31.11
C GLY A 301 -16.35 2.62 30.99
N ARG A 302 -17.43 3.29 30.57
CA ARG A 302 -18.73 2.65 30.26
C ARG A 302 -18.85 2.42 28.75
N PRO A 303 -18.69 1.19 28.23
CA PRO A 303 -18.67 0.93 26.79
C PRO A 303 -20.07 1.03 26.16
N LEU A 304 -20.11 1.50 24.91
CA LEU A 304 -21.30 1.57 24.05
C LEU A 304 -21.37 0.39 23.08
N ASN A 305 -20.22 -0.11 22.64
CA ASN A 305 -20.09 -1.23 21.72
C ASN A 305 -18.95 -2.16 22.15
N CYS A 306 -19.13 -3.45 21.85
CA CYS A 306 -18.14 -4.50 22.14
C CYS A 306 -17.87 -5.38 20.90
N GLU A 307 -18.11 -4.83 19.71
CA GLU A 307 -17.93 -5.57 18.45
C GLU A 307 -16.48 -5.51 17.98
N THR A 308 -15.88 -6.69 17.79
CA THR A 308 -14.52 -6.83 17.27
C THR A 308 -14.41 -6.23 15.87
N GLY A 309 -13.47 -5.32 15.66
CA GLY A 309 -13.23 -4.66 14.37
C GLY A 309 -13.92 -3.31 14.21
N MET A 310 -14.75 -2.89 15.18
CA MET A 310 -15.28 -1.52 15.25
C MET A 310 -14.48 -0.66 16.23
N LYS A 311 -14.42 0.65 15.98
CA LYS A 311 -13.83 1.60 16.93
C LYS A 311 -14.66 1.58 18.22
N SER A 312 -14.00 1.32 19.35
CA SER A 312 -14.66 1.31 20.66
C SER A 312 -15.12 2.71 21.05
N ARG A 313 -16.36 2.82 21.54
CA ARG A 313 -17.00 4.06 21.98
C ARG A 313 -17.45 3.92 23.43
N PHE A 314 -17.40 5.01 24.18
CA PHE A 314 -17.68 5.07 25.60
C PHE A 314 -18.57 6.27 25.93
N TYR A 315 -19.25 6.21 27.08
CA TYR A 315 -19.83 7.41 27.68
C TYR A 315 -18.76 8.18 28.45
N GLY A 316 -18.57 9.44 28.11
CA GLY A 316 -17.73 10.37 28.85
C GLY A 316 -18.33 10.74 30.22
N GLU A 317 -17.55 11.48 31.00
CA GLU A 317 -17.98 12.02 32.30
C GLU A 317 -19.13 13.05 32.15
N ASP A 318 -19.17 13.74 31.02
CA ASP A 318 -20.21 14.66 30.57
C ASP A 318 -21.49 13.96 30.07
N GLY A 319 -21.48 12.63 29.97
CA GLY A 319 -22.60 11.84 29.45
C GLY A 319 -22.63 11.74 27.92
N GLU A 320 -21.70 12.39 27.22
CA GLU A 320 -21.59 12.37 25.76
C GLU A 320 -20.83 11.14 25.25
N GLN A 321 -21.04 10.79 23.98
CA GLN A 321 -20.33 9.66 23.36
C GLN A 321 -18.91 10.05 22.94
N CYS A 322 -17.90 9.34 23.43
CA CYS A 322 -16.50 9.63 23.14
C CYS A 322 -15.69 8.36 22.78
N GLY A 323 -14.48 8.57 22.23
CA GLY A 323 -13.49 7.50 22.00
C GLY A 323 -12.62 7.25 23.23
N VAL A 324 -11.81 6.18 23.20
CA VAL A 324 -10.92 5.81 24.32
C VAL A 324 -9.93 6.91 24.66
N GLU A 325 -9.45 7.63 23.66
CA GLU A 325 -8.43 8.67 23.82
C GLU A 325 -9.01 9.90 24.51
N GLN A 326 -10.24 10.27 24.15
CA GLN A 326 -10.96 11.36 24.78
C GLN A 326 -11.35 11.02 26.23
N LEU A 327 -11.75 9.77 26.49
CA LEU A 327 -12.02 9.30 27.84
C LEU A 327 -10.76 9.39 28.73
N ALA A 328 -9.60 9.02 28.19
CA ALA A 328 -8.33 9.17 28.90
C ALA A 328 -7.99 10.65 29.19
N LEU A 329 -8.26 11.56 28.24
CA LEU A 329 -8.08 13.00 28.46
C LEU A 329 -8.99 13.54 29.57
N GLN A 330 -10.26 13.13 29.60
CA GLN A 330 -11.20 13.50 30.66
C GLN A 330 -10.68 13.05 32.03
N TYR A 331 -10.23 11.79 32.13
CA TYR A 331 -9.62 11.28 33.35
C TYR A 331 -8.43 12.12 33.82
N TYR A 332 -7.47 12.42 32.95
CA TYR A 332 -6.29 13.22 33.34
C TYR A 332 -6.63 14.68 33.67
N ALA A 333 -7.68 15.24 33.08
CA ALA A 333 -8.18 16.57 33.42
C ALA A 333 -8.93 16.60 34.77
N GLY A 334 -9.58 15.51 35.15
CA GLY A 334 -10.26 15.35 36.43
C GLY A 334 -9.40 14.60 37.46
N GLU A 335 -9.80 13.35 37.74
CA GLU A 335 -9.23 12.50 38.79
C GLU A 335 -7.72 12.24 38.65
N GLY A 336 -7.18 12.28 37.44
CA GLY A 336 -5.78 12.05 37.11
C GLY A 336 -4.86 13.25 37.39
N GLY A 337 -5.37 14.35 37.94
CA GLY A 337 -4.56 15.42 38.53
C GLY A 337 -4.66 16.79 37.86
N GLY A 338 -5.76 17.12 37.19
CA GLY A 338 -5.99 18.49 36.69
C GLY A 338 -5.17 18.87 35.46
N TRP A 339 -4.75 17.89 34.66
CA TRP A 339 -3.89 18.12 33.50
C TRP A 339 -4.67 18.66 32.29
N GLN A 340 -3.99 19.48 31.49
CA GLN A 340 -4.48 19.85 30.16
C GLN A 340 -3.68 19.09 29.10
N GLY A 341 -4.39 18.50 28.14
CA GLY A 341 -3.78 17.68 27.10
C GLY A 341 -4.60 17.68 25.82
N VAL A 342 -3.94 17.28 24.74
CA VAL A 342 -4.55 17.10 23.42
C VAL A 342 -4.11 15.75 22.87
N HIS A 343 -5.02 15.07 22.19
CA HIS A 343 -4.71 13.83 21.51
C HIS A 343 -4.18 14.13 20.11
N THR A 344 -2.90 13.85 19.87
CA THR A 344 -2.23 14.14 18.60
C THR A 344 -1.41 12.97 18.05
N GLU A 345 -1.44 11.81 18.72
CA GLU A 345 -0.54 10.68 18.43
C GLU A 345 0.93 11.14 18.24
N SER A 346 1.54 10.83 17.10
CA SER A 346 2.89 11.29 16.70
C SER A 346 2.89 12.66 16.02
N GLY A 347 1.72 13.20 15.66
CA GLY A 347 1.57 14.42 14.87
C GLY A 347 2.24 15.63 15.50
N ILE A 348 2.06 15.86 16.82
CA ILE A 348 2.68 16.99 17.52
C ILE A 348 4.20 16.98 17.43
N TRP A 349 4.82 15.80 17.56
CA TRP A 349 6.28 15.67 17.49
C TRP A 349 6.80 15.89 16.08
N LEU A 350 6.08 15.39 15.07
CA LEU A 350 6.40 15.63 13.67
C LEU A 350 6.24 17.12 13.30
N THR A 351 5.22 17.80 13.81
CA THR A 351 5.03 19.25 13.62
C THR A 351 6.14 20.04 14.29
N ILE A 352 6.46 19.76 15.55
CA ILE A 352 7.56 20.46 16.26
C ILE A 352 8.88 20.24 15.53
N PHE A 353 9.18 19.00 15.12
CA PHE A 353 10.37 18.70 14.33
C PHE A 353 10.39 19.49 13.01
N GLY A 354 9.28 19.49 12.27
CA GLY A 354 9.15 20.23 11.01
C GLY A 354 9.35 21.74 11.17
N LEU A 355 8.83 22.33 12.25
CA LEU A 355 9.02 23.75 12.56
C LEU A 355 10.47 24.08 12.94
N LEU A 356 11.11 23.24 13.76
CA LEU A 356 12.48 23.47 14.23
C LEU A 356 13.53 23.20 13.16
N MET A 357 13.25 22.25 12.26
CA MET A 357 14.18 21.82 11.22
C MET A 357 13.78 22.32 9.84
N TRP A 358 12.88 23.30 9.73
CA TRP A 358 12.30 23.75 8.46
C TRP A 358 13.37 24.08 7.41
N ASP A 359 14.35 24.91 7.79
CA ASP A 359 15.44 25.35 6.90
C ASP A 359 16.37 24.19 6.50
N ILE A 360 16.46 23.15 7.33
CA ILE A 360 17.28 21.95 7.08
C ILE A 360 16.53 20.98 6.17
N ILE A 361 15.22 20.80 6.38
CA ILE A 361 14.35 19.92 5.58
C ILE A 361 14.30 20.42 4.12
N PHE A 362 14.23 21.74 3.93
CA PHE A 362 14.19 22.38 2.62
C PHE A 362 15.55 22.92 2.16
N ALA A 363 16.65 22.41 2.73
CA ALA A 363 18.00 22.78 2.33
C ALA A 363 18.30 22.33 0.89
N ASP A 364 19.25 23.04 0.27
CA ASP A 364 19.68 22.84 -1.11
C ASP A 364 20.54 21.57 -1.26
N VAL A 365 19.89 20.41 -1.23
CA VAL A 365 20.51 19.10 -1.46
C VAL A 365 20.22 18.62 -2.89
N PRO A 366 21.24 18.22 -3.68
CA PRO A 366 21.03 17.70 -5.02
C PRO A 366 20.08 16.50 -5.08
N ASN A 367 19.27 16.44 -6.14
CA ASN A 367 18.33 15.36 -6.50
C ASN A 367 17.21 15.09 -5.50
N VAL A 368 17.04 15.93 -4.49
CA VAL A 368 16.00 15.77 -3.47
C VAL A 368 14.67 16.37 -3.94
N PHE A 369 14.73 17.58 -4.51
CA PHE A 369 13.57 18.25 -5.11
C PHE A 369 13.74 18.35 -6.63
N HIS A 370 12.80 17.76 -7.35
CA HIS A 370 12.72 17.76 -8.81
C HIS A 370 11.71 18.79 -9.33
N THR A 371 10.64 19.09 -8.59
CA THR A 371 9.64 20.08 -8.98
C THR A 371 9.20 20.96 -7.81
N ARG A 372 8.57 22.10 -8.14
CA ARG A 372 8.05 23.07 -7.15
C ARG A 372 6.74 22.65 -6.46
N PHE A 373 6.29 21.42 -6.70
CA PHE A 373 5.03 20.88 -6.19
C PHE A 373 5.24 19.75 -5.18
N GLN A 374 6.39 19.71 -4.50
CA GLN A 374 6.74 18.69 -3.51
C GLN A 374 6.57 19.23 -2.09
N VAL A 375 5.99 18.39 -1.24
CA VAL A 375 5.70 18.68 0.17
C VAL A 375 6.69 18.02 1.12
N TRP A 376 7.40 16.98 0.67
CA TRP A 376 8.46 16.28 1.40
C TRP A 376 9.39 15.52 0.43
N LEU A 377 10.48 14.97 0.98
CA LEU A 377 11.44 14.10 0.30
C LEU A 377 10.74 12.88 -0.33
N ILE A 378 11.14 12.51 -1.55
CA ILE A 378 10.65 11.29 -2.26
C ILE A 378 11.04 10.01 -1.51
#